data_AF-A0A9X3REW3-F1
#
_entry.id   AF-A0A9X3REW3-F1
#
_cell.length_a   1.000
_cell.length_b   1.000
_cell.length_c   1.000
_cell.angle_alpha   90.00
_cell.angle_beta   90.00
_cell.angle_gamma   90.00
#
_symmetry.space_group_name_H-M   'P 1'
#
loop_
_entity.id
_entity.type
_entity.pdbx_description
1 polymer ?
#
loop_
_entity_poly.entity_id
_entity_poly.type
_entity_poly.pdbx_seq_one_letter_code
_entity_poly.pdbx_strand_id
1 'polypeptide(L)'
;MHPIELIELMIVGGILFVILLVSFILKGKWRKIIQGLAILYLMSFGIFYFVRPYWIDLQIEKKVGYIQRHLEEQYPGETWGYWTVPHREDGYEQMNPYHIGVIFDTEPEVEYIYFARDKDNIIQTGYSSQNELQSDLIHLEILEE
;
A
#
# COMPACT_ATOMS: atom_id res chain seq x y z
N MET A 1 15.42 2.97 -8.80
CA MET A 1 15.47 3.54 -7.44
C MET A 1 14.66 4.82 -7.45
N HIS A 2 13.44 4.72 -6.95
CA HIS A 2 12.54 5.86 -6.87
C HIS A 2 13.11 6.88 -5.87
N PRO A 3 12.90 8.21 -6.04
CA PRO A 3 13.45 9.23 -5.14
C PRO A 3 13.14 8.98 -3.66
N ILE A 4 11.98 8.38 -3.37
CA ILE A 4 11.58 8.02 -2.00
C ILE A 4 12.48 6.94 -1.40
N GLU A 5 12.80 5.88 -2.16
CA GLU A 5 13.69 4.80 -1.70
C GLU A 5 15.11 5.31 -1.45
N LEU A 6 15.56 6.24 -2.29
CA LEU A 6 16.86 6.89 -2.10
C LEU A 6 16.90 7.69 -0.79
N ILE A 7 15.84 8.43 -0.48
CA ILE A 7 15.71 9.19 0.77
C ILE A 7 15.69 8.23 1.97
N GLU A 8 14.92 7.14 1.91
CA GLU A 8 14.89 6.12 2.96
C GLU A 8 16.29 5.52 3.20
N LEU A 9 17.01 5.15 2.14
CA LEU A 9 18.35 4.60 2.23
C LEU A 9 19.35 5.63 2.80
N MET A 10 19.23 6.90 2.43
CA MET A 10 20.05 7.98 3.01
C MET A 10 19.81 8.15 4.50
N ILE A 11 18.55 8.08 4.95
CA ILE A 11 18.20 8.18 6.37
C ILE A 11 18.75 6.98 7.13
N VAL A 12 18.52 5.76 6.64
CA VAL A 12 18.98 4.52 7.27
C VAL A 12 20.50 4.46 7.33
N GLY A 13 21.17 4.80 6.23
CA GLY A 13 22.63 4.90 6.15
C GLY A 13 23.18 5.99 7.08
N GLY A 14 22.51 7.14 7.18
CA GLY A 14 22.88 8.21 8.10
C GLY A 14 22.79 7.79 9.57
N ILE A 15 21.70 7.13 9.96
CA ILE A 15 21.53 6.59 11.33
C ILE A 15 22.64 5.58 11.63
N LEU A 16 22.90 4.64 10.71
CA LEU A 16 23.97 3.66 10.86
C LEU A 16 25.34 4.33 11.02
N PHE A 17 25.63 5.34 10.19
CA PHE A 17 26.89 6.08 10.26
C PHE A 17 27.07 6.76 11.62
N VAL A 18 26.03 7.40 12.16
CA VAL A 18 26.06 8.01 13.49
C VAL A 18 26.32 6.95 14.58
N ILE A 19 25.64 5.80 14.53
CA ILE A 19 25.85 4.71 15.48
C ILE A 19 27.32 4.25 15.46
N LEU A 20 27.88 4.09 14.26
CA LEU A 20 29.27 3.69 14.09
C LEU A 20 30.25 4.76 14.60
N LEU A 21 30.01 6.05 14.32
CA LEU A 21 30.82 7.15 14.84
C LEU A 21 30.84 7.17 16.38
N VAL A 22 29.67 7.05 17.01
CA VAL A 22 29.55 6.99 18.47
C VAL A 22 30.29 5.76 19.02
N SER A 23 30.23 4.63 18.30
CA SER A 23 30.98 3.43 18.65
C SER A 23 32.50 3.64 18.67
N PHE A 24 33.04 4.44 17.75
CA PHE A 24 34.48 4.77 17.71
C PHE A 24 34.93 5.66 18.87
N ILE A 25 34.08 6.56 19.36
CA ILE A 25 34.38 7.44 20.49
C ILE A 25 34.41 6.64 21.81
N LEU A 26 33.54 5.64 21.93
CA LEU A 26 33.41 4.82 23.13
C LEU A 26 34.47 3.72 23.21
N LYS A 27 34.92 3.40 24.43
CA LYS A 27 36.00 2.44 24.68
C LYS A 27 35.52 1.21 25.45
N GLY A 28 36.29 0.13 25.37
CA GLY A 28 36.06 -1.10 26.13
C GLY A 28 34.78 -1.84 25.72
N LYS A 29 34.00 -2.28 26.72
CA LYS A 29 32.80 -3.12 26.52
C LYS A 29 31.67 -2.37 25.78
N TRP A 30 31.55 -1.06 25.98
CA TRP A 30 30.52 -0.21 25.35
C TRP A 30 30.63 -0.17 23.83
N ARG A 31 31.86 -0.17 23.28
CA ARG A 31 32.09 -0.24 21.85
C ARG A 31 31.47 -1.50 21.23
N LYS A 32 31.69 -2.66 21.86
CA LYS A 32 31.17 -3.95 21.38
C LYS A 32 29.65 -4.00 21.44
N ILE A 33 29.04 -3.44 22.49
CA ILE A 33 27.58 -3.36 22.63
C ILE A 33 26.99 -2.55 21.48
N ILE A 34 27.54 -1.37 21.19
CA ILE A 34 27.04 -0.49 20.13
C ILE A 34 27.24 -1.09 18.74
N GLN A 35 28.36 -1.77 18.50
CA GLN A 35 28.55 -2.52 17.25
C GLN A 35 27.52 -3.64 17.11
N GLY A 36 27.21 -4.36 18.19
CA GLY A 36 26.13 -5.35 18.22
C GLY A 36 24.77 -4.74 17.88
N LEU A 37 24.46 -3.56 18.43
CA LEU A 37 23.24 -2.81 18.11
C LEU A 37 23.20 -2.37 16.64
N ALA A 38 24.33 -1.96 16.06
CA ALA A 38 24.41 -1.60 14.64
C ALA A 38 24.10 -2.80 13.72
N ILE A 39 24.63 -3.99 14.06
CA ILE A 39 24.35 -5.22 13.33
C ILE A 39 22.88 -5.60 13.47
N LEU A 40 22.33 -5.54 14.69
CA LEU A 40 20.91 -5.80 14.92
C LEU A 40 20.02 -4.84 14.14
N TYR A 41 20.35 -3.55 14.12
CA TYR A 41 19.65 -2.54 13.34
C TYR A 41 19.63 -2.89 11.85
N LEU A 42 20.78 -3.24 11.27
CA LEU A 42 20.88 -3.65 9.87
C LEU A 42 20.06 -4.90 9.57
N MET A 43 20.11 -5.91 10.45
CA MET A 43 19.31 -7.13 10.28
C MET A 43 17.81 -6.82 10.33
N SER A 44 17.36 -6.05 11.32
CA SER A 44 15.96 -5.63 11.45
C SER A 44 15.49 -4.85 10.23
N PHE A 45 16.32 -3.94 9.72
CA PHE A 45 16.01 -3.19 8.51
C PHE A 45 15.91 -4.10 7.28
N GLY A 46 16.85 -5.03 7.10
CA GLY A 46 16.82 -5.99 6.00
C GLY A 46 15.57 -6.89 6.05
N ILE A 47 15.22 -7.39 7.24
CA ILE A 47 14.00 -8.17 7.45
C ILE A 47 12.76 -7.34 7.12
N PHE A 48 12.69 -6.10 7.62
CA PHE A 48 11.56 -5.21 7.34
C PHE A 48 11.37 -4.99 5.85
N TYR A 49 12.45 -4.68 5.12
CA TYR A 49 12.39 -4.46 3.67
C TYR A 49 11.97 -5.73 2.92
N PHE A 50 12.45 -6.89 3.34
CA PHE A 50 12.08 -8.17 2.74
C PHE A 50 10.62 -8.58 3.02
N VAL A 51 10.11 -8.34 4.23
CA VAL A 51 8.76 -8.74 4.65
C VAL A 51 7.69 -7.77 4.15
N ARG A 52 8.01 -6.48 4.02
CA ARG A 52 7.08 -5.41 3.61
C ARG A 52 6.19 -5.76 2.40
N PRO A 53 6.72 -6.22 1.25
CA PRO A 53 5.87 -6.51 0.08
C PRO A 53 4.84 -7.63 0.36
N TYR A 54 5.23 -8.67 1.10
CA TYR A 54 4.30 -9.75 1.48
C TYR A 54 3.23 -9.27 2.46
N TRP A 55 3.59 -8.37 3.38
CA TRP A 55 2.62 -7.76 4.28
C TRP A 55 1.59 -6.93 3.51
N ILE A 56 2.02 -6.19 2.47
CA ILE A 56 1.13 -5.42 1.61
C ILE A 56 0.16 -6.35 0.87
N ASP A 57 0.63 -7.44 0.27
CA ASP A 57 -0.25 -8.42 -0.40
C ASP A 57 -1.35 -8.94 0.51
N LEU A 58 -0.99 -9.34 1.74
CA LEU A 58 -1.95 -9.85 2.73
C LEU A 58 -3.02 -8.80 3.09
N GLN A 59 -2.63 -7.53 3.14
CA GLN A 59 -3.57 -6.43 3.38
C GLN A 59 -4.46 -6.18 2.16
N ILE A 60 -3.92 -6.28 0.94
CA ILE A 60 -4.71 -6.15 -0.29
C ILE A 60 -5.76 -7.27 -0.34
N GLU A 61 -5.36 -8.52 -0.17
CA GLU A 61 -6.28 -9.68 -0.20
C GLU A 61 -7.42 -9.52 0.81
N LYS A 62 -7.07 -9.10 2.03
CA LYS A 62 -8.05 -8.83 3.08
C LYS A 62 -9.03 -7.71 2.72
N LYS A 63 -8.54 -6.62 2.13
CA LYS A 63 -9.35 -5.48 1.71
C LYS A 63 -10.23 -5.82 0.50
N VAL A 64 -9.72 -6.59 -0.46
CA VAL A 64 -10.52 -7.13 -1.58
C VAL A 64 -11.69 -7.94 -1.03
N GLY A 65 -11.46 -8.82 -0.05
CA GLY A 65 -12.55 -9.58 0.58
C GLY A 65 -13.61 -8.71 1.25
N TYR A 66 -13.24 -7.57 1.84
CA TYR A 66 -14.20 -6.62 2.41
C TYR A 66 -15.02 -5.91 1.33
N ILE A 67 -14.37 -5.50 0.25
CA ILE A 67 -15.04 -4.82 -0.86
C ILE A 67 -15.97 -5.78 -1.60
N GLN A 68 -15.52 -7.00 -1.89
CA GLN A 68 -16.37 -8.03 -2.51
C GLN A 68 -17.65 -8.26 -1.69
N ARG A 69 -17.51 -8.42 -0.38
CA ARG A 69 -18.68 -8.57 0.50
C ARG A 69 -19.61 -7.36 0.47
N HIS A 70 -19.05 -6.15 0.53
CA HIS A 70 -19.82 -4.91 0.45
C HIS A 70 -20.61 -4.84 -0.87
N LEU A 71 -19.96 -5.15 -1.99
CA LEU A 71 -20.59 -5.14 -3.31
C LEU A 71 -21.68 -6.21 -3.46
N GLU A 72 -21.48 -7.41 -2.91
CA GLU A 72 -22.50 -8.47 -2.87
C GLU A 72 -23.74 -8.04 -2.07
N GLU A 73 -23.55 -7.29 -0.98
CA GLU A 73 -24.62 -6.80 -0.13
C GLU A 73 -25.36 -5.60 -0.77
N GLN A 74 -24.64 -4.69 -1.45
CA GLN A 74 -25.22 -3.48 -2.06
C GLN A 74 -25.86 -3.74 -3.43
N TYR A 75 -25.24 -4.59 -4.26
CA TYR A 75 -25.63 -4.82 -5.65
C TYR A 75 -25.94 -6.31 -5.90
N PRO A 76 -27.01 -6.85 -5.28
CA PRO A 76 -27.33 -8.26 -5.39
C PRO A 76 -27.68 -8.64 -6.83
N GLY A 77 -26.88 -9.53 -7.42
CA GLY A 77 -27.07 -10.02 -8.79
C GLY A 77 -26.20 -9.35 -9.85
N GLU A 78 -25.44 -8.32 -9.50
CA GLU A 78 -24.38 -7.78 -10.34
C GLU A 78 -23.15 -8.68 -10.30
N THR A 79 -22.35 -8.60 -11.36
CA THR A 79 -21.03 -9.23 -11.46
C THR A 79 -20.00 -8.17 -11.80
N TRP A 80 -18.79 -8.34 -11.29
CA TRP A 80 -17.72 -7.36 -11.47
C TRP A 80 -16.37 -8.03 -11.60
N GLY A 81 -15.52 -7.40 -12.41
CA GLY A 81 -14.07 -7.59 -12.35
C GLY A 81 -13.45 -6.65 -11.32
N TYR A 82 -12.26 -7.00 -10.83
CA TYR A 82 -11.45 -6.07 -10.05
C TYR A 82 -9.99 -6.16 -10.46
N TRP A 83 -9.26 -5.09 -10.22
CA TRP A 83 -7.82 -5.07 -10.33
C TRP A 83 -7.20 -4.35 -9.13
N THR A 84 -5.95 -4.71 -8.83
CA THR A 84 -5.19 -4.14 -7.72
C THR A 84 -3.92 -3.52 -8.27
N VAL A 85 -3.48 -2.42 -7.66
CA VAL A 85 -2.22 -1.78 -8.03
C VAL A 85 -1.05 -2.80 -7.93
N PRO A 86 -0.30 -3.04 -9.02
CA PRO A 86 0.84 -3.95 -9.03
C PRO A 86 2.06 -3.30 -8.35
N HIS A 87 1.96 -3.08 -7.03
CA HIS A 87 2.91 -2.31 -6.22
C HIS A 87 4.33 -2.88 -6.12
N ARG A 88 4.57 -4.07 -6.68
CA ARG A 88 5.89 -4.71 -6.79
C ARG A 88 6.57 -4.40 -8.12
N GLU A 89 5.84 -3.85 -9.08
CA GLU A 89 6.33 -3.48 -10.41
C GLU A 89 6.81 -2.03 -10.42
N ASP A 90 7.84 -1.77 -11.22
CA ASP A 90 8.38 -0.42 -11.42
C ASP A 90 7.31 0.49 -12.05
N GLY A 91 7.20 1.73 -11.55
CA GLY A 91 6.27 2.74 -12.05
C GLY A 91 4.97 2.89 -11.23
N TYR A 92 4.73 2.01 -10.26
CA TYR A 92 3.56 2.04 -9.38
C TYR A 92 3.86 2.54 -7.96
N GLU A 93 5.09 3.01 -7.70
CA GLU A 93 5.57 3.36 -6.36
C GLU A 93 4.85 4.58 -5.75
N GLN A 94 4.29 5.44 -6.61
CA GLN A 94 3.51 6.61 -6.20
C GLN A 94 2.03 6.28 -5.97
N MET A 95 1.57 5.14 -6.46
CA MET A 95 0.19 4.71 -6.31
C MET A 95 0.00 4.05 -4.95
N ASN A 96 -1.14 4.31 -4.31
CA ASN A 96 -1.45 3.65 -3.06
C ASN A 96 -1.92 2.21 -3.35
N PRO A 97 -1.20 1.18 -2.87
CA PRO A 97 -1.45 -0.23 -3.18
C PRO A 97 -2.82 -0.74 -2.70
N TYR A 98 -3.48 -0.01 -1.81
CA TYR A 98 -4.73 -0.40 -1.19
C TYR A 98 -5.97 0.15 -1.90
N HIS A 99 -5.81 0.88 -3.01
CA HIS A 99 -6.92 1.19 -3.90
C HIS A 99 -7.18 -0.01 -4.81
N ILE A 100 -8.46 -0.35 -4.92
CA ILE A 100 -8.93 -1.49 -5.69
C ILE A 100 -9.90 -0.96 -6.73
N GLY A 101 -9.55 -1.16 -8.00
CA GLY A 101 -10.41 -0.80 -9.12
C GLY A 101 -11.45 -1.89 -9.33
N VAL A 102 -12.71 -1.49 -9.52
CA VAL A 102 -13.86 -2.38 -9.72
C VAL A 102 -14.55 -1.96 -11.02
N ILE A 103 -14.85 -2.93 -11.87
CA ILE A 103 -15.55 -2.72 -13.14
C ILE A 103 -16.76 -3.63 -13.12
N PHE A 104 -17.96 -3.04 -13.11
CA PHE A 104 -19.20 -3.81 -13.17
C PHE A 104 -19.48 -4.25 -14.61
N ASP A 105 -20.01 -5.45 -14.79
CA ASP A 105 -20.32 -6.00 -16.11
C ASP A 105 -21.43 -5.20 -16.83
N THR A 106 -22.27 -4.51 -16.05
CA THR A 106 -23.31 -3.59 -16.54
C THR A 106 -22.76 -2.22 -16.95
N GLU A 107 -21.58 -1.84 -16.45
CA GLU A 107 -20.88 -0.58 -16.78
C GLU A 107 -19.39 -0.84 -17.11
N PRO A 108 -19.08 -1.59 -18.19
CA PRO A 108 -17.71 -2.04 -18.46
C PRO A 108 -16.75 -0.91 -18.89
N GLU A 109 -17.28 0.27 -19.22
CA GLU A 109 -16.48 1.46 -19.59
C GLU A 109 -16.11 2.33 -18.38
N VAL A 110 -16.62 1.99 -17.18
CA VAL A 110 -16.40 2.73 -15.94
C VAL A 110 -15.65 1.88 -14.94
N GLU A 111 -14.59 2.45 -14.41
CA GLU A 111 -13.83 1.90 -13.31
C GLU A 111 -14.09 2.70 -12.04
N TYR A 112 -14.58 2.02 -11.01
CA TYR A 112 -14.83 2.58 -9.69
C TYR A 112 -13.69 2.25 -8.73
N ILE A 113 -13.14 3.26 -8.06
CA ILE A 113 -11.98 3.09 -7.18
C ILE A 113 -12.44 3.02 -5.73
N TYR A 114 -12.27 1.86 -5.12
CA TYR A 114 -12.64 1.61 -3.74
C TYR A 114 -11.45 1.57 -2.79
N PHE A 115 -11.69 1.96 -1.54
CA PHE A 115 -10.78 1.84 -0.42
C PHE A 115 -11.51 1.30 0.81
N ALA A 116 -11.08 0.15 1.31
CA ALA A 116 -11.58 -0.41 2.57
C ALA A 116 -10.65 -0.02 3.71
N ARG A 117 -11.14 0.71 4.71
CA ARG A 117 -10.41 0.95 5.97
C ARG A 117 -10.44 -0.31 6.83
N ASP A 118 -11.62 -0.91 6.94
CA ASP A 118 -11.91 -2.17 7.61
C ASP A 118 -13.14 -2.83 6.96
N LYS A 119 -13.70 -3.85 7.62
CA LYS A 119 -14.82 -4.64 7.09
C LYS A 119 -16.16 -3.88 7.05
N ASP A 120 -16.31 -2.82 7.83
CA ASP A 120 -17.55 -2.06 7.97
C ASP A 120 -17.42 -0.66 7.33
N ASN A 121 -16.19 -0.24 7.02
CA ASN A 121 -15.87 1.07 6.45
C ASN A 121 -15.22 0.89 5.07
N ILE A 122 -16.07 0.69 4.07
CA ILE A 122 -15.73 0.69 2.65
C ILE A 122 -16.20 2.01 2.06
N ILE A 123 -15.32 2.69 1.33
CA ILE A 123 -15.65 3.94 0.65
C ILE A 123 -15.24 3.86 -0.82
N GLN A 124 -16.10 4.37 -1.68
CA GLN A 124 -15.70 4.72 -3.03
C GLN A 124 -14.97 6.07 -3.00
N THR A 125 -13.74 6.10 -3.50
CA THR A 125 -12.87 7.29 -3.50
C THR A 125 -12.87 8.05 -4.82
N GLY A 126 -13.38 7.42 -5.88
CA GLY A 126 -13.45 8.04 -7.19
C GLY A 126 -13.90 7.06 -8.26
N TYR A 127 -13.82 7.51 -9.51
CA TYR A 127 -14.06 6.70 -10.69
C TYR A 127 -13.26 7.25 -11.88
N SER A 128 -13.06 6.42 -12.89
CA SER A 128 -12.55 6.79 -14.20
C SER A 128 -13.48 6.22 -15.26
N SER A 129 -13.80 6.99 -16.29
CA SER A 129 -14.60 6.52 -17.42
C SER A 129 -13.83 6.74 -18.71
N GLN A 130 -13.87 5.76 -19.61
CA GLN A 130 -13.35 5.92 -20.97
C GLN A 130 -14.25 6.81 -21.84
N ASN A 131 -15.49 7.03 -21.40
CA ASN A 131 -16.51 7.75 -22.13
C ASN A 131 -16.98 8.97 -21.33
N GLU A 132 -16.39 10.14 -21.61
CA GLU A 132 -16.67 11.39 -20.91
C GLU A 132 -18.14 11.87 -21.02
N LEU A 133 -18.93 11.27 -21.91
CA LEU A 133 -20.36 11.59 -22.12
C LEU A 133 -21.31 10.68 -21.34
N GLN A 134 -20.81 9.69 -20.60
CA GLN A 134 -21.64 8.82 -19.76
C GLN A 134 -22.12 9.61 -18.55
N SER A 135 -23.35 10.12 -18.62
CA SER A 135 -23.97 10.94 -17.57
C SER A 135 -24.50 10.11 -16.39
N ASP A 136 -24.83 8.84 -16.64
CA ASP A 136 -25.55 7.99 -15.70
C ASP A 136 -24.57 6.94 -15.16
N LEU A 137 -23.92 7.27 -14.04
CA LEU A 137 -23.03 6.37 -13.30
C LEU A 137 -23.86 5.59 -12.28
N ILE A 138 -24.25 4.38 -12.63
CA ILE A 138 -25.24 3.58 -11.89
C ILE A 138 -24.71 3.18 -10.50
N HIS A 139 -23.41 2.95 -10.41
CA HIS A 139 -22.75 2.47 -9.18
C HIS A 139 -21.94 3.54 -8.46
N LEU A 140 -22.16 4.83 -8.76
CA LEU A 140 -21.51 5.92 -8.02
C LEU A 140 -22.10 6.04 -6.60
N GLU A 141 -21.32 5.67 -5.60
CA GLU A 141 -21.63 5.89 -4.18
C GLU A 141 -21.28 7.36 -3.83
N ILE A 142 -22.31 8.19 -3.63
CA ILE A 142 -22.13 9.55 -3.12
C ILE A 142 -21.80 9.46 -1.63
N LEU A 143 -20.63 9.95 -1.23
CA LEU A 143 -20.31 10.18 0.18
C LEU A 143 -21.24 11.27 0.72
N GLU A 144 -22.32 10.89 1.41
CA GLU A 144 -23.04 11.82 2.27
C GLU A 144 -22.11 12.18 3.46
N GLU A 145 -21.67 13.44 3.51
CA GLU A 145 -20.89 14.02 4.63
C GLU A 145 -21.71 14.15 5.92
#